data_AF-A0A174RI49-F1
#
_entry.id   AF-A0A174RI49-F1
#
_cell.length_a   1.000
_cell.length_b   1.000
_cell.length_c   1.000
_cell.angle_alpha   90.00
_cell.angle_beta   90.00
_cell.angle_gamma   90.00
#
_symmetry.space_group_name_H-M   'P 1'
#
loop_
_entity.id
_entity.type
_entity.pdbx_description
1 polymer ?
#
loop_
_entity_poly.entity_id
_entity_poly.type
_entity_poly.pdbx_seq_one_letter_code
_entity_poly.pdbx_strand_id
1 'polypeptide(L)'
;MNKNKVMKKKKKGFTLIELIAVVAILAILAAVAVPRVIKYVDKSKRVAVQTEASTVYNAAEAAYNDGKLEAASGQTDSKDKFDKIKVSDAITTLQKEDLLSNPDVSKLGTAKDGDLAELKKIISANEENIQVDNKGVYAGIADPTKK
;
A
#
# COMPACT_ATOMS: atom_id res chain seq x y z
N MET A 1 55.83 56.43 -6.47
CA MET A 1 54.98 55.90 -5.38
C MET A 1 53.84 55.12 -5.98
N ASN A 2 53.76 53.79 -5.74
CA ASN A 2 52.50 53.07 -5.50
C ASN A 2 52.78 51.60 -5.20
N LYS A 3 52.59 51.22 -3.93
CA LYS A 3 52.61 49.83 -3.47
C LYS A 3 51.16 49.34 -3.40
N ASN A 4 50.64 48.75 -4.48
CA ASN A 4 49.36 48.05 -4.44
C ASN A 4 49.53 46.72 -3.72
N LYS A 5 49.24 46.70 -2.41
CA LYS A 5 49.26 45.49 -1.57
C LYS A 5 47.93 44.75 -1.75
N VAL A 6 47.88 43.79 -2.68
CA VAL A 6 46.73 42.90 -2.86
C VAL A 6 46.57 42.05 -1.59
N MET A 7 45.55 42.34 -0.78
CA MET A 7 45.21 41.55 0.41
C MET A 7 44.63 40.20 -0.04
N LYS A 8 45.44 39.13 -0.01
CA LYS A 8 44.94 37.76 -0.18
C LYS A 8 44.01 37.42 1.01
N LYS A 9 42.70 37.37 0.79
CA LYS A 9 41.75 36.84 1.76
C LYS A 9 42.10 35.37 2.03
N LYS A 10 42.43 35.01 3.28
CA LYS A 10 42.62 33.61 3.68
C LYS A 10 41.29 32.88 3.49
N LYS A 11 41.22 31.94 2.56
CA LYS A 11 40.07 31.02 2.46
C LYS A 11 40.13 30.09 3.67
N LYS A 12 39.17 30.19 4.58
CA LYS A 12 38.97 29.17 5.63
C LYS A 12 38.40 27.93 4.94
N GLY A 13 39.22 26.91 4.75
CA GLY A 13 38.79 25.60 4.28
C GLY A 13 38.20 24.78 5.42
N PHE A 14 37.27 23.89 5.09
CA PHE A 14 36.75 22.88 6.03
C PHE A 14 37.86 21.89 6.37
N THR A 15 37.92 21.43 7.61
CA THR A 15 38.91 20.44 8.04
C THR A 15 38.40 19.02 7.77
N LEU A 16 39.32 18.09 7.48
CA LEU A 16 38.95 16.67 7.30
C LEU A 16 38.33 16.08 8.57
N ILE A 17 38.77 16.53 9.76
CA ILE A 17 38.25 16.04 11.03
C ILE A 17 36.78 16.44 11.24
N GLU A 18 36.39 17.65 10.85
CA GLU A 18 34.99 18.08 10.90
C GLU A 18 34.12 17.22 9.98
N LEU A 19 34.60 16.88 8.79
CA LEU A 19 33.88 16.00 7.88
C LEU A 19 33.73 14.58 8.44
N ILE A 20 34.80 14.03 9.03
CA ILE A 20 34.80 12.69 9.64
C ILE A 20 33.79 12.60 10.80
N ALA A 21 33.74 13.61 11.67
CA ALA A 21 32.78 13.64 12.78
C ALA A 21 31.32 13.64 12.28
N VAL A 22 31.03 14.37 11.20
CA VAL A 22 29.68 14.43 10.62
C VAL A 22 29.26 13.09 10.02
N VAL A 23 30.12 12.45 9.21
CA VAL A 23 29.77 11.15 8.61
C VAL A 23 29.66 10.04 9.65
N ALA A 24 30.41 10.12 10.76
CA ALA A 24 30.29 9.19 11.88
C ALA A 24 28.90 9.28 12.55
N ILE A 25 28.41 10.49 12.80
CA ILE A 25 27.06 10.68 13.36
C ILE A 25 25.98 10.23 12.37
N LEU A 26 26.13 10.56 11.09
CA LEU A 26 25.19 10.12 10.03
C LEU A 26 25.12 8.59 9.92
N ALA A 27 26.26 7.89 10.05
CA ALA A 27 26.29 6.42 10.02
C ALA A 27 25.48 5.80 11.17
N ILE A 28 25.61 6.35 12.39
CA ILE A 28 24.85 5.88 13.57
C ILE A 28 23.34 6.11 13.36
N LEU A 29 22.95 7.29 12.89
CA LEU A 29 21.55 7.61 12.62
C LEU A 29 20.96 6.72 11.53
N ALA A 30 21.70 6.52 10.43
CA ALA A 30 21.28 5.67 9.31
C ALA A 30 21.05 4.22 9.76
N ALA A 31 21.92 3.67 10.60
CA ALA A 31 21.81 2.30 11.10
C ALA A 31 20.47 2.03 11.83
N VAL A 32 19.94 3.02 12.56
CA VAL A 32 18.65 2.90 13.27
C VAL A 32 17.46 3.31 12.40
N ALA A 33 17.62 4.34 11.56
CA ALA A 33 16.54 4.89 10.76
C ALA A 33 16.13 3.97 9.60
N VAL A 34 17.09 3.41 8.86
CA VAL A 34 16.83 2.59 7.68
C VAL A 34 15.90 1.40 7.95
N PRO A 35 16.14 0.52 8.95
CA PRO A 35 15.25 -0.62 9.19
C PRO A 35 13.84 -0.18 9.63
N ARG A 36 13.71 0.95 10.33
CA ARG A 36 12.40 1.48 10.74
C ARG A 36 11.61 2.00 9.54
N VAL A 37 12.26 2.72 8.64
CA VAL A 37 11.63 3.24 7.41
C VAL A 37 11.16 2.08 6.52
N ILE A 38 11.97 1.03 6.35
CA ILE A 38 11.57 -0.15 5.57
C ILE A 38 10.28 -0.78 6.14
N LYS A 39 10.25 -1.04 7.44
CA LYS A 39 9.05 -1.59 8.11
C LYS A 39 7.83 -0.69 7.94
N TYR A 40 8.02 0.62 8.06
CA TYR A 40 6.93 1.59 7.87
C TYR A 40 6.39 1.56 6.44
N VAL A 41 7.27 1.56 5.44
CA VAL A 41 6.89 1.48 4.02
C VAL A 41 6.14 0.18 3.73
N ASP A 42 6.62 -0.96 4.27
CA ASP A 42 5.95 -2.24 4.10
C ASP A 42 4.57 -2.25 4.76
N LYS A 43 4.43 -1.67 5.95
CA LYS A 43 3.13 -1.47 6.60
C LYS A 43 2.21 -0.61 5.74
N SER A 44 2.69 0.52 5.22
CA SER A 44 1.91 1.39 4.34
C SER A 44 1.42 0.68 3.08
N LYS A 45 2.23 -0.19 2.47
CA LYS A 45 1.81 -1.02 1.32
C LYS A 45 0.63 -1.93 1.68
N ARG A 46 0.66 -2.55 2.86
CA ARG A 46 -0.41 -3.46 3.33
C ARG A 46 -1.71 -2.72 3.66
N VAL A 47 -1.59 -1.54 4.29
CA VAL A 47 -2.73 -0.65 4.54
C VAL A 47 -3.35 -0.17 3.23
N ALA A 48 -2.53 0.13 2.21
CA ALA A 48 -3.03 0.52 0.89
C ALA A 48 -3.90 -0.59 0.27
N VAL A 49 -3.46 -1.85 0.35
CA VAL A 49 -4.26 -3.01 -0.07
C VAL A 49 -5.60 -3.08 0.67
N GLN A 50 -5.61 -2.93 2.00
CA GLN A 50 -6.85 -2.96 2.77
C GLN A 50 -7.81 -1.81 2.41
N THR A 51 -7.24 -0.62 2.16
CA THR A 51 -8.01 0.56 1.77
C THR A 51 -8.67 0.34 0.40
N GLU A 52 -7.92 -0.22 -0.54
CA GLU A 52 -8.43 -0.56 -1.87
C GLU A 52 -9.49 -1.67 -1.79
N ALA A 53 -9.25 -2.72 -1.00
CA ALA A 53 -10.23 -3.79 -0.76
C ALA A 53 -11.52 -3.24 -0.14
N SER A 54 -11.42 -2.33 0.83
CA SER A 54 -12.57 -1.66 1.46
C SER A 54 -13.35 -0.82 0.45
N THR A 55 -12.63 -0.09 -0.40
CA THR A 55 -13.26 0.76 -1.43
C THR A 55 -14.07 -0.09 -2.41
N VAL A 56 -13.47 -1.18 -2.92
CA VAL A 56 -14.15 -2.08 -3.85
C VAL A 56 -15.30 -2.83 -3.17
N TYR A 57 -15.11 -3.33 -1.95
CA TYR A 57 -16.15 -4.06 -1.21
C TYR A 57 -17.37 -3.17 -0.93
N ASN A 58 -17.16 -1.95 -0.42
CA ASN A 58 -18.25 -1.03 -0.10
C ASN A 58 -18.97 -0.54 -1.38
N ALA A 59 -18.22 -0.27 -2.46
CA ALA A 59 -18.81 0.09 -3.74
C ALA A 59 -19.63 -1.07 -4.33
N ALA A 60 -19.13 -2.30 -4.23
CA ALA A 60 -19.84 -3.50 -4.65
C ALA A 60 -21.12 -3.71 -3.80
N GLU A 61 -21.07 -3.47 -2.49
CA GLU A 61 -22.22 -3.57 -1.60
C GLU A 61 -23.30 -2.55 -1.99
N ALA A 62 -22.90 -1.30 -2.25
CA ALA A 62 -23.82 -0.27 -2.76
C ALA A 62 -24.45 -0.67 -4.11
N ALA A 63 -23.63 -1.11 -5.07
CA ALA A 63 -24.11 -1.53 -6.39
C ALA A 63 -25.03 -2.76 -6.32
N TYR A 64 -24.78 -3.68 -5.39
CA TYR A 64 -25.63 -4.84 -5.14
C TYR A 64 -26.98 -4.43 -4.56
N ASN A 65 -26.98 -3.51 -3.60
CA ASN A 65 -28.21 -2.97 -3.01
C ASN A 65 -29.04 -2.15 -4.03
N ASP A 66 -28.38 -1.51 -4.99
CA ASP A 66 -29.03 -0.79 -6.10
C ASP A 66 -29.51 -1.72 -7.23
N GLY A 67 -29.27 -3.04 -7.13
CA GLY A 67 -29.63 -4.03 -8.15
C GLY A 67 -28.78 -3.97 -9.42
N LYS A 68 -27.67 -3.22 -9.40
CA LYS A 68 -26.72 -3.11 -10.53
C LYS A 68 -25.72 -4.26 -10.57
N LEU A 69 -25.47 -4.89 -9.43
CA LEU A 69 -24.61 -6.04 -9.29
C LEU A 69 -25.45 -7.20 -8.74
N GLU A 70 -25.39 -8.36 -9.39
CA GLU A 70 -26.18 -9.53 -8.98
C GLU A 70 -25.30 -10.76 -8.81
N ALA A 71 -25.67 -11.61 -7.84
CA ALA A 71 -25.07 -12.92 -7.66
C ALA A 71 -25.58 -13.90 -8.72
N ALA A 72 -24.72 -14.84 -9.15
CA ALA A 72 -25.11 -15.88 -10.08
C ALA A 72 -26.34 -16.67 -9.57
N SER A 73 -27.29 -16.93 -10.47
CA SER A 73 -28.57 -17.59 -10.16
C SER A 73 -28.37 -18.96 -9.50
N GLY A 74 -28.93 -19.17 -8.30
CA GLY A 74 -28.95 -20.49 -7.64
C GLY A 74 -28.71 -20.55 -6.13
N GLN A 75 -28.69 -19.43 -5.41
CA GLN A 75 -28.40 -19.39 -3.96
C GLN A 75 -29.62 -18.94 -3.16
N THR A 76 -29.76 -19.38 -1.91
CA THR A 76 -30.98 -19.21 -1.09
C THR A 76 -30.89 -18.11 -0.02
N ASP A 77 -29.69 -17.64 0.34
CA ASP A 77 -29.50 -16.62 1.39
C ASP A 77 -28.77 -15.36 0.88
N SER A 78 -29.32 -14.17 1.15
CA SER A 78 -28.87 -12.89 0.56
C SER A 78 -27.44 -12.47 0.93
N LYS A 79 -26.92 -12.90 2.09
CA LYS A 79 -25.56 -12.57 2.54
C LYS A 79 -24.51 -13.49 1.92
N ASP A 80 -24.84 -14.77 1.78
CA ASP A 80 -24.00 -15.75 1.09
C ASP A 80 -23.91 -15.45 -0.41
N LYS A 81 -24.98 -14.90 -1.00
CA LYS A 81 -24.97 -14.42 -2.39
C LYS A 81 -23.95 -13.33 -2.64
N PHE A 82 -23.96 -12.29 -1.81
CA PHE A 82 -23.07 -11.15 -1.99
C PHE A 82 -21.61 -11.56 -1.80
N ASP A 83 -21.30 -12.22 -0.68
CA ASP A 83 -19.94 -12.65 -0.36
C ASP A 83 -19.37 -13.63 -1.42
N LYS A 84 -20.22 -14.29 -2.24
CA LYS A 84 -19.83 -15.20 -3.33
C LYS A 84 -19.66 -14.56 -4.71
N ILE A 85 -19.99 -13.29 -4.88
CA ILE A 85 -19.75 -12.60 -6.16
C ILE A 85 -18.24 -12.50 -6.39
N LYS A 86 -17.81 -12.79 -7.61
CA LYS A 86 -16.41 -12.67 -8.00
C LYS A 86 -15.99 -11.20 -7.99
N VAL A 87 -14.80 -10.95 -7.47
CA VAL A 87 -14.23 -9.60 -7.43
C VAL A 87 -14.04 -9.04 -8.84
N SER A 88 -13.67 -9.87 -9.81
CA SER A 88 -13.61 -9.50 -11.24
C SER A 88 -14.91 -8.90 -11.77
N ASP A 89 -16.04 -9.50 -11.42
CA ASP A 89 -17.36 -9.16 -11.95
C ASP A 89 -17.87 -7.88 -11.28
N ALA A 90 -17.62 -7.76 -9.96
CA ALA A 90 -17.85 -6.53 -9.22
C ALA A 90 -17.04 -5.37 -9.82
N ILE A 91 -15.72 -5.51 -9.99
CA ILE A 91 -14.86 -4.46 -10.56
C ILE A 91 -15.36 -4.04 -11.95
N THR A 92 -15.67 -5.01 -12.81
CA THR A 92 -16.15 -4.72 -14.17
C THR A 92 -17.44 -3.92 -14.16
N THR A 93 -18.36 -4.25 -13.26
CA THR A 93 -19.64 -3.53 -13.12
C THR A 93 -19.43 -2.13 -12.57
N LEU A 94 -18.62 -2.00 -11.51
CA LEU A 94 -18.31 -0.72 -10.90
C LEU A 94 -17.58 0.23 -11.85
N GLN A 95 -16.69 -0.29 -12.71
CA GLN A 95 -15.99 0.51 -13.72
C GLN A 95 -16.93 0.95 -14.85
N LYS A 96 -17.88 0.11 -15.26
CA LYS A 96 -18.89 0.48 -16.28
C LYS A 96 -19.85 1.56 -15.78
N GLU A 97 -20.20 1.51 -14.50
CA GLU A 97 -21.14 2.42 -13.85
C GLU A 97 -20.47 3.67 -13.26
N ASP A 98 -19.15 3.82 -13.39
CA ASP A 98 -18.35 4.92 -12.82
C ASP A 98 -18.52 5.07 -11.28
N LEU A 99 -18.63 3.93 -10.58
CA LEU A 99 -18.90 3.86 -9.14
C LEU A 99 -17.64 3.75 -8.28
N LEU A 100 -16.45 3.95 -8.86
CA LEU A 100 -15.17 3.91 -8.15
C LEU A 100 -14.52 5.28 -8.19
N SER A 101 -14.32 5.88 -7.01
CA SER A 101 -13.59 7.14 -6.86
C SER A 101 -12.15 7.08 -7.41
N ASN A 102 -11.57 5.88 -7.49
CA ASN A 102 -10.34 5.61 -8.21
C ASN A 102 -10.47 4.28 -8.96
N PRO A 103 -10.42 4.26 -10.31
CA PRO A 103 -10.55 3.02 -11.07
C PRO A 103 -9.30 2.12 -10.97
N ASP A 104 -8.18 2.64 -10.46
CA ASP A 104 -6.98 1.86 -10.24
C ASP A 104 -7.17 0.93 -9.03
N VAL A 105 -7.40 -0.34 -9.35
CA VAL A 105 -7.50 -1.45 -8.41
C VAL A 105 -6.28 -2.39 -8.54
N SER A 106 -5.11 -1.88 -8.90
CA SER A 106 -3.91 -2.69 -9.13
C SER A 106 -3.33 -3.33 -7.87
N LYS A 107 -3.59 -2.79 -6.67
CA LYS A 107 -3.04 -3.35 -5.42
C LYS A 107 -3.78 -4.59 -4.96
N LEU A 108 -5.00 -4.84 -5.44
CA LEU A 108 -5.74 -6.08 -5.13
C LEU A 108 -5.10 -7.36 -5.65
N GLY A 109 -4.23 -7.30 -6.68
CA GLY A 109 -3.45 -8.47 -7.12
C GLY A 109 -4.29 -9.74 -7.31
N THR A 110 -3.89 -10.81 -6.62
CA THR A 110 -4.57 -12.12 -6.67
C THR A 110 -5.99 -12.11 -6.09
N ALA A 111 -6.36 -11.11 -5.27
CA ALA A 111 -7.71 -11.01 -4.72
C ALA A 111 -8.77 -10.75 -5.81
N LYS A 112 -8.36 -10.28 -7.00
CA LYS A 112 -9.25 -10.11 -8.15
C LYS A 112 -9.82 -11.43 -8.66
N ASP A 113 -9.09 -12.51 -8.45
CA ASP A 113 -9.48 -13.86 -8.88
C ASP A 113 -10.43 -14.53 -7.85
N GLY A 114 -10.57 -13.94 -6.66
CA GLY A 114 -11.38 -14.43 -5.55
C GLY A 114 -12.82 -13.91 -5.54
N ASP A 115 -13.50 -14.17 -4.41
CA ASP A 115 -14.85 -13.69 -4.12
C ASP A 115 -14.83 -12.49 -3.15
N LEU A 116 -15.95 -11.77 -3.03
CA LEU A 116 -16.08 -10.62 -2.11
C LEU A 116 -15.82 -11.01 -0.64
N ALA A 117 -16.02 -12.29 -0.27
CA ALA A 117 -15.62 -12.81 1.03
C ALA A 117 -14.10 -12.75 1.25
N GLU A 118 -13.29 -12.91 0.21
CA GLU A 118 -11.85 -12.73 0.29
C GLU A 118 -11.49 -11.28 0.58
N LEU A 119 -12.12 -10.30 -0.08
CA LEU A 119 -11.90 -8.88 0.25
C LEU A 119 -12.26 -8.58 1.70
N LYS A 120 -13.38 -9.11 2.19
CA LYS A 120 -13.80 -8.99 3.59
C LYS A 120 -12.77 -9.54 4.58
N LYS A 121 -12.12 -10.67 4.24
CA LYS A 121 -11.01 -11.23 5.03
C LYS A 121 -9.79 -10.29 5.02
N ILE A 122 -9.44 -9.71 3.88
CA ILE A 122 -8.33 -8.74 3.76
C ILE A 122 -8.61 -7.50 4.63
N ILE A 123 -9.83 -6.96 4.56
CA ILE A 123 -10.26 -5.78 5.33
C ILE A 123 -10.20 -6.06 6.83
N SER A 124 -10.60 -7.26 7.26
CA SER A 124 -10.65 -7.62 8.69
C SER A 124 -9.32 -8.20 9.22
N ALA A 125 -8.35 -8.45 8.35
CA ALA A 125 -7.08 -9.04 8.73
C ALA A 125 -6.21 -8.05 9.51
N ASN A 126 -5.36 -8.57 10.39
CA ASN A 126 -4.23 -7.79 10.88
C ASN A 126 -3.29 -7.49 9.71
N GLU A 127 -2.91 -6.23 9.54
CA GLU A 127 -2.00 -5.75 8.50
C GLU A 127 -0.72 -6.61 8.43
N GLU A 128 -0.17 -7.05 9.56
CA GLU A 128 1.04 -7.88 9.59
C GLU A 128 0.87 -9.26 8.94
N ASN A 129 -0.37 -9.74 8.78
CA ASN A 129 -0.67 -11.00 8.12
C ASN A 129 -0.89 -10.85 6.60
N ILE A 130 -1.04 -9.63 6.09
CA ILE A 130 -1.27 -9.40 4.66
C ILE A 130 0.04 -9.46 3.89
N GLN A 131 0.17 -10.43 2.99
CA GLN A 131 1.36 -10.57 2.16
C GLN A 131 1.24 -9.67 0.93
N VAL A 132 2.26 -8.84 0.73
CA VAL A 132 2.40 -7.98 -0.45
C VAL A 132 3.73 -8.24 -1.13
N ASP A 133 3.75 -8.12 -2.45
CA ASP A 133 4.97 -8.20 -3.24
C ASP A 133 5.83 -6.93 -3.10
N ASN A 134 6.97 -6.89 -3.80
CA ASN A 134 7.86 -5.73 -3.79
C ASN A 134 7.20 -4.43 -4.29
N LYS A 135 6.17 -4.53 -5.12
CA LYS A 135 5.38 -3.41 -5.67
C LYS A 135 4.21 -2.99 -4.76
N GLY A 136 4.02 -3.68 -3.64
CA GLY A 136 2.93 -3.46 -2.70
C GLY A 136 1.59 -4.01 -3.18
N VAL A 137 1.61 -4.99 -4.09
CA VAL A 137 0.41 -5.67 -4.60
C VAL A 137 0.14 -6.89 -3.74
N TYR A 138 -1.13 -7.14 -3.42
CA TYR A 138 -1.57 -8.28 -2.63
C TYR A 138 -1.21 -9.62 -3.28
N ALA A 139 -0.66 -10.52 -2.45
CA ALA A 139 -0.25 -11.87 -2.84
C ALA A 139 -0.85 -12.96 -1.94
N GLY A 140 -1.59 -12.60 -0.89
CA GLY A 140 -2.25 -13.54 0.01
C GLY A 140 -2.33 -13.08 1.47
N ILE A 141 -2.92 -13.91 2.31
CA ILE A 141 -2.93 -13.75 3.77
C ILE A 141 -2.09 -14.88 4.37
N ALA A 142 -1.13 -14.54 5.22
CA ALA A 142 -0.37 -15.50 6.01
C ALA A 142 -1.32 -16.23 6.96
N ASP A 143 -1.35 -17.56 6.85
CA ASP A 143 -2.10 -18.40 7.77
C ASP A 143 -1.37 -18.41 9.13
N PRO A 144 -1.99 -17.87 10.21
CA PRO A 144 -1.35 -17.81 11.51
C PRO A 144 -1.06 -19.20 12.11
N THR A 145 -1.63 -20.27 11.54
CA THR A 145 -1.43 -21.66 11.98
C THR A 145 -0.30 -22.39 11.26
N LYS A 146 0.23 -21.83 10.16
CA LYS A 146 1.37 -22.40 9.41
C LYS A 146 2.61 -21.52 9.61
N LYS A 147 3.43 -21.86 10.60
CA LYS A 147 4.80 -21.37 10.73
C LYS A 147 5.80 -22.31 10.07
#